data_AF-A0A9D0XLD9-F1
#
_entry.id   AF-A0A9D0XLD9-F1
#
_cell.length_a   1.000
_cell.length_b   1.000
_cell.length_c   1.000
_cell.angle_alpha   90.00
_cell.angle_beta   90.00
_cell.angle_gamma   90.00
#
_symmetry.space_group_name_H-M   'P 1'
#
loop_
_entity.id
_entity.type
_entity.pdbx_description
1 polymer ?
#
loop_
_entity_poly.entity_id
_entity_poly.type
_entity_poly.pdbx_seq_one_letter_code
_entity_poly.pdbx_strand_id
1 'polypeptide(L)'
;AFPSSFYPDDNSDLAVDGPHVFYESGRVVVKSIVLKNGEFQVVENDYPSRDAVPPLKCSLSEDLSFTIHLKDKLNPQPAVVPEPSRLFAISDIEGNFHAFVKTLRGNGVIDKHLNWSFGDGHLVLVGDYFDRGLNVTSCLWLIYELENQAAKAGGMVHFVLGNHEEMNLSGDHRYVRNKYKKVAKKLGCSYGDLFSKKTELGRWLRTKNMFVKIGETIFVHGGLSPQFAGANISIPEVNKICQSHIGKKADVLQEKGGKVSMVFAKSGPLWYRGLFNKLSSDEVQQILSQYDARRVVVGHTIVDDISTLHDEMVYAIDVKHSEKIKNAQYNALFMEDGQFFKVNYRGKRAAVAPARKASEDGSGIVLNAIIEHKPNIIRRFLKEGHKVNDSYSAKKYLLLHFAIKNGNSEIVELLLDEGADPDLFQDGKSALMYAIKHKKEKVVEMLLNRSVNVNLRNHRQQTALYYAAKYGNERLVQMLLDAGAKIDVHDQSGLSPFQFAVKNRNVPVAKLLKARERK
;
A
#
# COMPACT_ATOMS: atom_id res chain seq x y z
N ALA A 1 -11.14 12.62 -2.80
CA ALA A 1 -11.83 11.37 -2.63
C ALA A 1 -10.87 10.61 -3.43
N PHE A 2 -9.94 9.96 -2.76
CA PHE A 2 -10.22 8.67 -2.14
C PHE A 2 -11.67 8.49 -1.67
N PRO A 3 -12.60 8.31 -2.63
CA PRO A 3 -13.80 7.58 -2.32
C PRO A 3 -13.36 6.17 -1.89
N SER A 4 -14.29 5.42 -1.34
CA SER A 4 -14.20 4.01 -1.02
C SER A 4 -13.99 3.09 -2.24
N SER A 5 -13.21 3.49 -3.24
CA SER A 5 -12.85 2.70 -4.42
C SER A 5 -11.39 2.96 -4.77
N PHE A 6 -10.46 2.40 -3.98
CA PHE A 6 -9.04 2.36 -4.35
C PHE A 6 -8.59 0.94 -4.69
N TYR A 7 -9.38 0.26 -5.51
CA TYR A 7 -8.86 -0.67 -6.50
C TYR A 7 -9.43 -0.23 -7.84
N PRO A 8 -8.61 -0.12 -8.90
CA PRO A 8 -9.13 0.19 -10.24
C PRO A 8 -10.22 -0.82 -10.60
N ASP A 9 -11.13 -0.43 -11.50
CA ASP A 9 -12.03 -1.38 -12.16
C ASP A 9 -11.23 -2.62 -12.54
N ASP A 10 -11.64 -3.76 -11.97
CA ASP A 10 -10.88 -4.99 -12.13
C ASP A 10 -11.18 -5.64 -13.47
N ASN A 11 -10.47 -5.14 -14.48
CA ASN A 11 -10.51 -5.67 -15.84
C ASN A 11 -9.52 -6.83 -16.04
N SER A 12 -9.02 -7.46 -14.96
CA SER A 12 -8.13 -8.61 -15.11
C SER A 12 -8.89 -9.80 -15.70
N ASP A 13 -8.22 -10.51 -16.61
CA ASP A 13 -8.76 -11.69 -17.30
C ASP A 13 -8.05 -12.96 -16.87
N LEU A 14 -8.52 -14.09 -17.41
CA LEU A 14 -7.86 -15.39 -17.36
C LEU A 14 -6.40 -15.24 -17.79
N ALA A 15 -5.50 -15.86 -17.04
CA ALA A 15 -4.08 -15.86 -17.31
C ALA A 15 -3.46 -17.17 -16.81
N VAL A 16 -2.20 -17.39 -17.16
CA VAL A 16 -1.40 -18.50 -16.61
C VAL A 16 -1.45 -18.45 -15.08
N ASP A 17 -1.76 -19.59 -14.47
CA ASP A 17 -1.85 -19.73 -13.02
C ASP A 17 -1.74 -21.20 -12.59
N GLY A 18 -1.18 -21.43 -11.41
CA GLY A 18 -0.93 -22.76 -10.86
C GLY A 18 0.56 -23.02 -10.57
N PRO A 19 0.92 -24.27 -10.26
CA PRO A 19 0.02 -25.42 -10.16
C PRO A 19 -0.96 -25.31 -8.98
N HIS A 20 -2.15 -25.89 -9.13
CA HIS A 20 -3.13 -26.09 -8.08
C HIS A 20 -3.18 -27.57 -7.75
N VAL A 21 -2.75 -27.94 -6.55
CA VAL A 21 -2.59 -29.33 -6.12
C VAL A 21 -3.75 -29.72 -5.21
N PHE A 22 -4.65 -30.55 -5.71
CA PHE A 22 -5.86 -31.03 -5.03
C PHE A 22 -5.69 -32.47 -4.52
N TYR A 23 -6.31 -32.76 -3.39
CA TYR A 23 -6.41 -34.08 -2.78
C TYR A 23 -7.84 -34.59 -2.90
N GLU A 24 -8.02 -35.66 -3.67
CA GLU A 24 -9.33 -36.25 -3.94
C GLU A 24 -9.29 -37.75 -3.64
N SER A 25 -10.06 -38.23 -2.66
CA SER A 25 -10.29 -39.67 -2.45
C SER A 25 -9.02 -40.56 -2.47
N GLY A 26 -7.90 -40.08 -1.92
CA GLY A 26 -6.63 -40.82 -1.86
C GLY A 26 -5.64 -40.52 -3.00
N ARG A 27 -6.08 -39.90 -4.10
CA ARG A 27 -5.22 -39.45 -5.21
C ARG A 27 -4.89 -37.96 -5.11
N VAL A 28 -3.90 -37.52 -5.89
CA VAL A 28 -3.51 -36.12 -6.05
C VAL A 28 -3.78 -35.68 -7.49
N VAL A 29 -4.50 -34.58 -7.67
CA VAL A 29 -4.79 -33.99 -8.97
C VAL A 29 -4.09 -32.64 -9.05
N VAL A 30 -3.21 -32.47 -10.04
CA VAL A 30 -2.47 -31.23 -10.26
C VAL A 30 -3.00 -30.54 -11.49
N LYS A 31 -3.57 -29.34 -11.32
CA LYS A 31 -4.14 -28.55 -12.41
C LYS A 31 -3.40 -27.22 -12.58
N SER A 32 -3.14 -26.84 -13.82
CA SER A 32 -2.56 -25.53 -14.17
C SER A 32 -3.29 -24.93 -15.35
N ILE A 33 -3.40 -23.61 -15.40
CA ILE A 33 -3.75 -22.89 -16.63
C ILE A 33 -2.46 -22.49 -17.31
N VAL A 34 -2.32 -22.90 -18.57
CA VAL A 34 -1.17 -22.60 -19.42
C VAL A 34 -1.64 -21.91 -20.69
N LEU A 35 -0.76 -21.10 -21.28
CA LEU A 35 -0.98 -20.54 -22.62
C LEU A 35 -0.35 -21.49 -23.64
N LYS A 36 -1.15 -22.03 -24.56
CA LYS A 36 -0.70 -22.88 -25.67
C LYS A 36 -1.37 -22.40 -26.96
N ASN A 37 -0.57 -22.15 -28.00
CA ASN A 37 -1.06 -21.67 -29.30
C ASN A 37 -1.98 -20.44 -29.21
N GLY A 38 -1.68 -19.52 -28.29
CA GLY A 38 -2.48 -18.30 -28.06
C GLY A 38 -3.75 -18.51 -27.23
N GLU A 39 -4.05 -19.73 -26.77
CA GLU A 39 -5.24 -20.03 -25.98
C GLU A 39 -4.91 -20.55 -24.57
N PHE A 40 -5.75 -20.17 -23.59
CA PHE A 40 -5.64 -20.66 -22.23
C PHE A 40 -6.28 -22.04 -22.08
N GLN A 41 -5.45 -23.03 -21.78
CA GLN A 41 -5.83 -24.43 -21.62
C GLN A 41 -5.56 -24.92 -20.20
N VAL A 42 -6.38 -25.86 -19.73
CA VAL A 42 -6.13 -26.57 -18.48
C VAL A 42 -5.23 -27.75 -18.78
N VAL A 43 -4.12 -27.85 -18.05
CA VAL A 43 -3.31 -29.07 -17.99
C VAL A 43 -3.58 -29.73 -16.65
N GLU A 44 -3.97 -30.99 -16.70
CA GLU A 44 -4.35 -31.80 -15.54
C GLU A 44 -3.51 -33.06 -15.52
N ASN A 45 -2.97 -33.42 -14.36
CA ASN A 45 -2.24 -34.67 -14.14
C ASN A 45 -2.71 -35.32 -12.83
N ASP A 46 -2.96 -36.62 -12.88
CA ASP A 46 -3.36 -37.44 -11.74
C ASP A 46 -2.19 -38.27 -11.23
N TYR A 47 -2.07 -38.36 -9.91
CA TYR A 47 -1.07 -39.19 -9.24
C TYR A 47 -1.75 -40.07 -8.18
N PRO A 48 -1.34 -41.34 -8.04
CA PRO A 48 -1.98 -42.29 -7.12
C PRO A 48 -1.78 -41.92 -5.65
N SER A 49 -0.76 -41.13 -5.33
CA SER A 49 -0.44 -40.66 -3.98
C SER A 49 0.37 -39.37 -4.06
N ARG A 50 0.58 -38.75 -2.90
CA ARG A 50 1.40 -37.56 -2.76
C ARG A 50 2.88 -37.79 -3.08
N ASP A 51 3.41 -38.94 -2.68
CA ASP A 51 4.82 -39.30 -2.88
C ASP A 51 5.11 -39.62 -4.36
N ALA A 52 4.07 -39.93 -5.15
CA ALA A 52 4.17 -40.14 -6.58
C ALA A 52 4.21 -38.83 -7.39
N VAL A 53 4.00 -37.67 -6.76
CA VAL A 53 4.02 -36.38 -7.47
C VAL A 53 5.47 -35.97 -7.74
N PRO A 54 5.88 -35.82 -9.00
CA PRO A 54 7.22 -35.37 -9.35
C PRO A 54 7.40 -33.88 -8.99
N PRO A 55 8.64 -33.36 -9.02
CA PRO A 55 8.87 -31.92 -8.93
C PRO A 55 7.97 -31.16 -9.92
N LEU A 56 7.23 -30.17 -9.40
CA LEU A 56 6.27 -29.39 -10.17
C LEU A 56 6.90 -28.10 -10.68
N LYS A 57 6.38 -27.56 -11.78
CA LYS A 57 6.82 -26.29 -12.35
C LYS A 57 5.74 -25.22 -12.14
N CYS A 58 6.06 -24.15 -11.41
CA CYS A 58 5.24 -22.93 -11.39
C CYS A 58 5.74 -21.99 -12.47
N SER A 59 4.85 -21.65 -13.41
CA SER A 59 5.17 -20.79 -14.56
C SER A 59 4.37 -19.49 -14.43
N LEU A 60 5.04 -18.37 -14.63
CA LEU A 60 4.43 -17.04 -14.70
C LEU A 60 4.34 -16.54 -16.14
N SER A 61 5.29 -16.95 -16.97
CA SER A 61 5.35 -16.73 -18.42
C SER A 61 6.14 -17.87 -19.06
N GLU A 62 6.32 -17.83 -20.38
CA GLU A 62 7.16 -18.79 -21.11
C GLU A 62 8.61 -18.80 -20.57
N ASP A 63 9.15 -17.61 -20.26
CA ASP A 63 10.55 -17.44 -19.83
C ASP A 63 10.76 -17.42 -18.30
N LEU A 64 9.68 -17.32 -17.51
CA LEU A 64 9.78 -17.21 -16.05
C LEU A 64 9.04 -18.35 -15.37
N SER A 65 9.82 -19.25 -14.78
CA SER A 65 9.32 -20.38 -14.01
C SER A 65 10.34 -20.85 -12.97
N PHE A 66 9.87 -21.62 -11.99
CA PHE A 66 10.71 -22.29 -11.00
C PHE A 66 10.12 -23.64 -10.59
N THR A 67 10.99 -24.50 -10.07
CA THR A 67 10.65 -25.85 -9.62
C THR A 67 10.20 -25.83 -8.16
N ILE A 68 9.23 -26.66 -7.84
CA ILE A 68 8.65 -26.83 -6.51
C ILE A 68 8.66 -28.31 -6.14
N HIS A 69 9.02 -28.60 -4.91
CA HIS A 69 8.97 -29.95 -4.35
C HIS A 69 7.95 -30.00 -3.23
N LEU A 70 6.95 -30.88 -3.32
CA LEU A 70 6.04 -31.09 -2.19
C LEU A 70 6.85 -31.57 -0.97
N LYS A 71 6.68 -30.88 0.17
CA LYS A 71 7.37 -31.18 1.45
C LYS A 71 6.96 -32.56 1.95
N ASP A 72 7.75 -33.37 2.64
CA ASP A 72 7.24 -34.68 3.10
C ASP A 72 6.07 -34.56 4.11
N LYS A 73 6.11 -33.53 4.96
CA LYS A 73 5.08 -33.24 5.96
C LYS A 73 4.81 -31.74 6.06
N LEU A 74 3.58 -31.40 6.43
CA LEU A 74 3.15 -30.03 6.71
C LEU A 74 2.99 -29.87 8.23
N ASN A 75 4.02 -29.36 8.88
CA ASN A 75 4.05 -29.14 10.32
C ASN A 75 4.07 -27.64 10.63
N PRO A 76 3.41 -27.20 11.71
CA PRO A 76 3.61 -25.85 12.24
C PRO A 76 5.08 -25.59 12.58
N GLN A 77 5.57 -24.39 12.24
CA GLN A 77 6.90 -23.93 12.64
C GLN A 77 6.88 -23.43 14.10
N PRO A 78 8.02 -23.47 14.82
CA PRO A 78 8.13 -22.87 16.14
C PRO A 78 7.74 -21.39 16.12
N ALA A 79 6.97 -20.96 17.13
CA ALA A 79 6.53 -19.57 17.25
C ALA A 79 7.48 -18.69 18.07
N VAL A 80 8.44 -19.29 18.78
CA VAL A 80 9.49 -18.60 19.53
C VAL A 80 10.81 -19.24 19.14
N VAL A 81 11.73 -18.46 18.59
CA VAL A 81 13.03 -18.94 18.09
C VAL A 81 14.16 -17.97 18.48
N PRO A 82 15.41 -18.44 18.59
CA PRO A 82 16.55 -17.56 18.84
C PRO A 82 16.76 -16.55 17.70
N GLU A 83 17.48 -15.47 18.01
CA GLU A 83 17.86 -14.46 17.02
C GLU A 83 18.93 -15.03 16.07
N PRO A 84 18.74 -14.95 14.73
CA PRO A 84 19.78 -15.29 13.77
C PRO A 84 20.75 -14.12 13.58
N SER A 85 21.98 -14.38 13.11
CA SER A 85 22.90 -13.30 12.72
C SER A 85 22.36 -12.44 11.59
N ARG A 86 21.50 -12.99 10.71
CA ARG A 86 20.89 -12.25 9.61
C ARG A 86 19.39 -12.54 9.49
N LEU A 87 18.61 -11.49 9.34
CA LEU A 87 17.16 -11.58 9.13
C LEU A 87 16.71 -10.61 8.02
N PHE A 88 15.81 -11.05 7.17
CA PHE A 88 15.18 -10.24 6.14
C PHE A 88 13.67 -10.22 6.39
N ALA A 89 13.04 -9.05 6.52
CA ALA A 89 11.60 -8.94 6.73
C ALA A 89 10.92 -8.07 5.67
N ILE A 90 9.78 -8.55 5.16
CA ILE A 90 8.97 -7.86 4.15
C ILE A 90 7.49 -8.24 4.31
N SER A 91 6.61 -7.28 4.09
CA SER A 91 5.16 -7.40 4.35
C SER A 91 4.33 -6.97 3.15
N ASP A 92 3.05 -7.35 3.11
CA ASP A 92 2.03 -6.74 2.23
C ASP A 92 2.43 -6.74 0.75
N ILE A 93 2.94 -7.88 0.27
CA ILE A 93 3.32 -8.05 -1.14
C ILE A 93 2.10 -8.12 -2.05
N GLU A 94 0.96 -8.62 -1.56
CA GLU A 94 -0.34 -8.57 -2.25
C GLU A 94 -0.26 -9.10 -3.68
N GLY A 95 0.33 -10.29 -3.88
CA GLY A 95 0.51 -10.89 -5.20
C GLY A 95 1.46 -10.14 -6.16
N ASN A 96 2.27 -9.18 -5.70
CA ASN A 96 3.26 -8.47 -6.50
C ASN A 96 4.58 -9.25 -6.62
N PHE A 97 4.55 -10.34 -7.38
CA PHE A 97 5.70 -11.24 -7.56
C PHE A 97 6.96 -10.53 -8.08
N HIS A 98 6.82 -9.56 -8.99
CA HIS A 98 7.97 -8.82 -9.52
C HIS A 98 8.69 -8.04 -8.42
N ALA A 99 7.97 -7.27 -7.62
CA ALA A 99 8.57 -6.51 -6.52
C ALA A 99 9.17 -7.46 -5.48
N PHE A 100 8.48 -8.56 -5.18
CA PHE A 100 8.94 -9.56 -4.21
C PHE A 100 10.29 -10.17 -4.64
N VAL A 101 10.35 -10.80 -5.82
CA VAL A 101 11.58 -11.43 -6.34
C VAL A 101 12.71 -10.44 -6.50
N LYS A 102 12.44 -9.25 -7.05
CA LYS A 102 13.47 -8.24 -7.27
C LYS A 102 14.10 -7.79 -5.96
N THR A 103 13.29 -7.66 -4.92
CA THR A 103 13.73 -7.24 -3.59
C THR A 103 14.55 -8.33 -2.91
N LEU A 104 14.06 -9.58 -2.91
CA LEU A 104 14.79 -10.71 -2.33
C LEU A 104 16.13 -10.94 -3.04
N ARG A 105 16.14 -10.93 -4.38
CA ARG A 105 17.35 -11.14 -5.17
C ARG A 105 18.39 -10.05 -4.95
N GLY A 106 17.96 -8.80 -4.96
CA GLY A 106 18.86 -7.66 -4.76
C GLY A 106 19.53 -7.61 -3.38
N ASN A 107 18.99 -8.35 -2.41
CA ASN A 107 19.54 -8.45 -1.06
C ASN A 107 20.14 -9.84 -0.77
N GLY A 108 20.33 -10.69 -1.79
CA GLY A 108 20.96 -12.00 -1.66
C GLY A 108 20.14 -13.03 -0.87
N VAL A 109 18.84 -12.82 -0.71
CA VAL A 109 17.95 -13.80 -0.05
C VAL A 109 17.68 -14.97 -1.00
N ILE A 110 17.56 -14.67 -2.29
CA ILE A 110 17.43 -15.67 -3.36
C ILE A 110 18.41 -15.40 -4.49
N ASP A 111 18.78 -16.45 -5.22
CA ASP A 111 19.64 -16.37 -6.38
C ASP A 111 18.88 -15.96 -7.67
N LYS A 112 19.59 -16.01 -8.82
CA LYS A 112 19.00 -15.72 -10.13
C LYS A 112 17.98 -16.78 -10.60
N HIS A 113 18.02 -17.97 -10.02
CA HIS A 113 17.14 -19.10 -10.28
C HIS A 113 15.98 -19.21 -9.27
N LEU A 114 15.83 -18.22 -8.38
CA LEU A 114 14.80 -18.16 -7.33
C LEU A 114 14.99 -19.19 -6.21
N ASN A 115 16.20 -19.73 -6.06
CA ASN A 115 16.55 -20.59 -4.94
C ASN A 115 17.05 -19.77 -3.76
N TRP A 116 16.86 -20.31 -2.55
CA TRP A 116 17.42 -19.78 -1.31
C TRP A 116 18.93 -19.60 -1.40
N SER A 117 19.40 -18.40 -1.07
CA SER A 117 20.81 -18.05 -1.02
C SER A 117 21.21 -17.35 0.28
N PHE A 118 20.37 -17.45 1.31
CA PHE A 118 20.51 -16.69 2.55
C PHE A 118 21.16 -17.47 3.70
N GLY A 119 21.79 -18.62 3.41
CA GLY A 119 22.48 -19.45 4.41
C GLY A 119 21.56 -19.87 5.56
N ASP A 120 22.03 -19.66 6.78
CA ASP A 120 21.31 -19.87 8.04
C ASP A 120 20.42 -18.68 8.45
N GLY A 121 20.29 -17.67 7.60
CA GLY A 121 19.48 -16.49 7.89
C GLY A 121 17.98 -16.78 7.94
N HIS A 122 17.21 -15.84 8.49
CA HIS A 122 15.76 -15.94 8.52
C HIS A 122 15.10 -14.98 7.53
N LEU A 123 14.11 -15.46 6.77
CA LEU A 123 13.19 -14.63 6.00
C LEU A 123 11.85 -14.56 6.73
N VAL A 124 11.37 -13.36 7.06
CA VAL A 124 10.09 -13.14 7.74
C VAL A 124 9.13 -12.39 6.82
N LEU A 125 7.97 -13.01 6.59
CA LEU A 125 6.94 -12.52 5.69
C LEU A 125 5.75 -12.10 6.56
N VAL A 126 5.57 -10.79 6.75
CA VAL A 126 4.69 -10.24 7.80
C VAL A 126 3.23 -10.09 7.32
N GLY A 127 2.70 -11.11 6.64
CA GLY A 127 1.31 -11.18 6.19
C GLY A 127 1.00 -10.46 4.88
N ASP A 128 -0.22 -10.66 4.40
CA ASP A 128 -0.85 -10.03 3.22
C ASP A 128 -0.11 -10.30 1.89
N TYR A 129 -0.02 -11.58 1.55
CA TYR A 129 0.44 -12.06 0.24
C TYR A 129 -0.71 -12.38 -0.71
N PHE A 130 -1.94 -12.46 -0.19
CA PHE A 130 -3.19 -12.56 -0.94
C PHE A 130 -3.70 -11.23 -1.46
N ASP A 131 -4.67 -11.32 -2.38
CA ASP A 131 -5.45 -10.21 -2.95
C ASP A 131 -4.68 -9.17 -3.76
N ARG A 132 -5.45 -8.31 -4.45
CA ARG A 132 -5.03 -7.10 -5.18
C ARG A 132 -4.08 -7.32 -6.37
N GLY A 133 -3.04 -8.13 -6.25
CA GLY A 133 -2.11 -8.49 -7.32
C GLY A 133 -2.46 -9.76 -8.10
N LEU A 134 -1.73 -9.97 -9.19
CA LEU A 134 -2.04 -10.97 -10.21
C LEU A 134 -1.21 -12.27 -10.09
N ASN A 135 -0.32 -12.38 -9.11
CA ASN A 135 0.60 -13.52 -8.98
C ASN A 135 0.63 -14.12 -7.56
N VAL A 136 -0.51 -14.12 -6.86
CA VAL A 136 -0.66 -14.69 -5.50
C VAL A 136 -0.18 -16.14 -5.47
N THR A 137 -0.70 -17.00 -6.35
CA THR A 137 -0.32 -18.41 -6.45
C THR A 137 1.19 -18.60 -6.58
N SER A 138 1.85 -17.80 -7.42
CA SER A 138 3.30 -17.86 -7.62
C SER A 138 4.10 -17.36 -6.41
N CYS A 139 3.63 -16.30 -5.74
CA CYS A 139 4.26 -15.84 -4.49
C CYS A 139 4.22 -16.96 -3.44
N LEU A 140 3.06 -17.58 -3.23
CA LEU A 140 2.89 -18.63 -2.23
C LEU A 140 3.76 -19.86 -2.54
N TRP A 141 3.85 -20.27 -3.80
CA TRP A 141 4.71 -21.38 -4.20
C TRP A 141 6.20 -21.10 -4.04
N LEU A 142 6.64 -19.88 -4.38
CA LEU A 142 8.03 -19.49 -4.16
C LEU A 142 8.34 -19.58 -2.66
N ILE A 143 7.46 -19.05 -1.81
CA ILE A 143 7.66 -19.10 -0.35
C ILE A 143 7.66 -20.53 0.17
N TYR A 144 6.74 -21.38 -0.31
CA TYR A 144 6.66 -22.79 0.04
C TYR A 144 7.97 -23.53 -0.23
N GLU A 145 8.55 -23.31 -1.42
CA GLU A 145 9.82 -23.91 -1.82
C GLU A 145 11.00 -23.31 -1.02
N LEU A 146 11.05 -21.98 -0.85
CA LEU A 146 12.08 -21.34 -0.03
C LEU A 146 12.08 -21.85 1.40
N GLU A 147 10.91 -22.15 1.98
CA GLU A 147 10.84 -22.75 3.32
C GLU A 147 11.50 -24.15 3.36
N ASN A 148 11.41 -24.93 2.27
CA ASN A 148 12.11 -26.22 2.18
C ASN A 148 13.63 -26.04 2.06
N GLN A 149 14.05 -25.10 1.22
CA GLN A 149 15.46 -24.86 0.94
C GLN A 149 16.17 -24.20 2.13
N ALA A 150 15.52 -23.24 2.80
CA ALA A 150 16.04 -22.59 4.01
C ALA A 150 16.30 -23.62 5.11
N ALA A 151 15.33 -24.50 5.39
CA ALA A 151 15.48 -25.53 6.42
C ALA A 151 16.69 -26.46 6.14
N LYS A 152 16.94 -26.81 4.87
CA LYS A 152 18.11 -27.60 4.46
C LYS A 152 19.44 -26.84 4.61
N ALA A 153 19.39 -25.51 4.51
CA ALA A 153 20.56 -24.63 4.67
C ALA A 153 20.79 -24.17 6.12
N GLY A 154 19.99 -24.65 7.08
CA GLY A 154 20.05 -24.22 8.48
C GLY A 154 19.33 -22.89 8.77
N GLY A 155 18.65 -22.30 7.79
CA GLY A 155 17.86 -21.08 7.92
C GLY A 155 16.37 -21.34 8.09
N MET A 156 15.58 -20.27 8.10
CA MET A 156 14.11 -20.37 8.26
C MET A 156 13.35 -19.39 7.39
N VAL A 157 12.16 -19.80 6.96
CA VAL A 157 11.15 -18.90 6.38
C VAL A 157 9.94 -18.85 7.31
N HIS A 158 9.70 -17.69 7.90
CA HIS A 158 8.58 -17.41 8.79
C HIS A 158 7.47 -16.74 7.98
N PHE A 159 6.47 -17.50 7.54
CA PHE A 159 5.24 -16.93 7.01
C PHE A 159 4.31 -16.58 8.17
N VAL A 160 4.19 -15.30 8.50
CA VAL A 160 3.22 -14.78 9.47
C VAL A 160 1.92 -14.48 8.72
N LEU A 161 0.79 -14.99 9.21
CA LEU A 161 -0.51 -14.76 8.60
C LEU A 161 -0.94 -13.30 8.76
N GLY A 162 -1.46 -12.72 7.68
CA GLY A 162 -2.13 -11.42 7.65
C GLY A 162 -3.65 -11.54 7.59
N ASN A 163 -4.33 -10.39 7.53
CA ASN A 163 -5.79 -10.40 7.48
C ASN A 163 -6.30 -10.86 6.11
N HIS A 164 -5.55 -10.63 5.03
CA HIS A 164 -5.95 -11.10 3.70
C HIS A 164 -5.86 -12.63 3.60
N GLU A 165 -4.92 -13.29 4.26
CA GLU A 165 -4.92 -14.75 4.36
C GLU A 165 -6.16 -15.26 5.11
N GLU A 166 -6.52 -14.63 6.23
CA GLU A 166 -7.72 -15.01 6.99
C GLU A 166 -8.99 -14.86 6.16
N MET A 167 -9.19 -13.69 5.55
CA MET A 167 -10.34 -13.40 4.70
C MET A 167 -10.50 -14.42 3.57
N ASN A 168 -9.41 -14.71 2.84
CA ASN A 168 -9.46 -15.64 1.72
C ASN A 168 -9.81 -17.06 2.16
N LEU A 169 -9.24 -17.51 3.28
CA LEU A 169 -9.49 -18.84 3.83
C LEU A 169 -10.88 -18.96 4.47
N SER A 170 -11.49 -17.87 4.94
CA SER A 170 -12.82 -17.84 5.58
C SER A 170 -13.97 -17.56 4.60
N GLY A 171 -13.65 -17.21 3.36
CA GLY A 171 -14.63 -17.02 2.28
C GLY A 171 -14.96 -15.55 1.98
N ASP A 172 -14.23 -14.60 2.57
CA ASP A 172 -14.32 -13.18 2.21
C ASP A 172 -13.37 -12.85 1.05
N HIS A 173 -13.93 -12.79 -0.15
CA HIS A 173 -13.19 -12.61 -1.41
C HIS A 173 -13.33 -11.21 -2.01
N ARG A 174 -13.64 -10.20 -1.19
CA ARG A 174 -13.94 -8.84 -1.69
C ARG A 174 -12.76 -8.14 -2.38
N TYR A 175 -11.53 -8.55 -2.08
CA TYR A 175 -10.30 -7.99 -2.66
C TYR A 175 -9.64 -8.92 -3.68
N VAL A 176 -10.25 -10.08 -3.94
CA VAL A 176 -9.75 -11.08 -4.89
C VAL A 176 -9.94 -10.57 -6.31
N ARG A 177 -8.88 -10.65 -7.11
CA ARG A 177 -8.90 -10.24 -8.51
C ARG A 177 -9.74 -11.17 -9.39
N ASN A 178 -10.42 -10.61 -10.39
CA ASN A 178 -11.28 -11.28 -11.35
C ASN A 178 -10.53 -12.39 -12.12
N LYS A 179 -9.22 -12.21 -12.37
CA LYS A 179 -8.30 -13.28 -12.83
C LYS A 179 -8.59 -14.58 -12.08
N TYR A 180 -8.56 -14.59 -10.75
CA TYR A 180 -8.66 -15.83 -9.99
C TYR A 180 -10.05 -16.45 -9.98
N LYS A 181 -11.10 -15.63 -10.10
CA LYS A 181 -12.48 -16.11 -10.28
C LYS A 181 -12.62 -16.84 -11.63
N LYS A 182 -12.02 -16.28 -12.68
CA LYS A 182 -11.96 -16.91 -14.02
C LYS A 182 -11.09 -18.16 -14.03
N VAL A 183 -9.93 -18.13 -13.34
CA VAL A 183 -9.06 -19.30 -13.13
C VAL A 183 -9.84 -20.43 -12.47
N ALA A 184 -10.46 -20.18 -11.31
CA ALA A 184 -11.25 -21.18 -10.60
C ALA A 184 -12.36 -21.77 -11.47
N LYS A 185 -13.13 -20.91 -12.16
CA LYS A 185 -14.17 -21.33 -13.10
C LYS A 185 -13.61 -22.23 -14.22
N LYS A 186 -12.47 -21.86 -14.81
CA LYS A 186 -11.81 -22.64 -15.87
C LYS A 186 -11.31 -24.00 -15.36
N LEU A 187 -10.91 -24.07 -14.09
CA LEU A 187 -10.53 -25.32 -13.39
C LEU A 187 -11.72 -26.15 -12.90
N GLY A 188 -12.94 -25.66 -13.04
CA GLY A 188 -14.17 -26.35 -12.61
C GLY A 188 -14.45 -26.27 -11.11
N CYS A 189 -13.95 -25.24 -10.41
CA CYS A 189 -14.15 -25.07 -8.96
C CYS A 189 -14.48 -23.62 -8.58
N SER A 190 -14.76 -23.37 -7.31
CA SER A 190 -14.86 -22.01 -6.76
C SER A 190 -13.47 -21.48 -6.39
N TYR A 191 -13.33 -20.15 -6.22
CA TYR A 191 -12.06 -19.57 -5.77
C TYR A 191 -11.65 -20.10 -4.38
N GLY A 192 -12.61 -20.30 -3.47
CA GLY A 192 -12.34 -20.85 -2.14
C GLY A 192 -11.79 -22.28 -2.18
N ASP A 193 -12.13 -23.06 -3.20
CA ASP A 193 -11.64 -24.43 -3.35
C ASP A 193 -10.13 -24.50 -3.60
N LEU A 194 -9.55 -23.48 -4.26
CA LEU A 194 -8.11 -23.39 -4.57
C LEU A 194 -7.24 -23.42 -3.31
N PHE A 195 -7.74 -22.88 -2.19
CA PHE A 195 -7.03 -22.81 -0.90
C PHE A 195 -7.79 -23.54 0.23
N SER A 196 -8.63 -24.51 -0.14
CA SER A 196 -9.38 -25.32 0.81
C SER A 196 -8.49 -26.29 1.59
N LYS A 197 -9.05 -26.98 2.60
CA LYS A 197 -8.33 -28.06 3.31
C LYS A 197 -8.00 -29.26 2.42
N LYS A 198 -8.54 -29.30 1.19
CA LYS A 198 -8.28 -30.33 0.19
C LYS A 198 -7.19 -29.93 -0.80
N THR A 199 -6.47 -28.82 -0.59
CA THR A 199 -5.34 -28.43 -1.46
C THR A 199 -4.04 -28.34 -0.68
N GLU A 200 -2.90 -28.46 -1.38
CA GLU A 200 -1.59 -28.39 -0.74
C GLU A 200 -1.34 -27.02 -0.11
N LEU A 201 -1.49 -25.93 -0.86
CA LEU A 201 -1.32 -24.58 -0.34
C LEU A 201 -2.33 -24.27 0.76
N GLY A 202 -3.58 -24.73 0.63
CA GLY A 202 -4.59 -24.55 1.67
C GLY A 202 -4.27 -25.30 2.97
N ARG A 203 -3.69 -26.51 2.90
CA ARG A 203 -3.20 -27.24 4.07
C ARG A 203 -1.96 -26.55 4.67
N TRP A 204 -1.04 -26.12 3.82
CA TRP A 204 0.21 -25.44 4.21
C TRP A 204 -0.06 -24.11 4.92
N LEU A 205 -0.95 -23.26 4.40
CA LEU A 205 -1.33 -21.99 5.04
C LEU A 205 -1.89 -22.19 6.45
N ARG A 206 -2.63 -23.28 6.67
CA ARG A 206 -3.21 -23.62 7.99
C ARG A 206 -2.19 -24.12 9.00
N THR A 207 -0.93 -24.31 8.61
CA THR A 207 0.20 -24.58 9.54
C THR A 207 0.88 -23.31 10.04
N LYS A 208 0.59 -22.15 9.44
CA LYS A 208 1.35 -20.93 9.66
C LYS A 208 1.01 -20.25 10.98
N ASN A 209 1.97 -19.48 11.47
CA ASN A 209 1.84 -18.72 12.70
C ASN A 209 1.18 -17.37 12.40
N MET A 210 0.35 -16.90 13.32
CA MET A 210 -0.21 -15.54 13.33
C MET A 210 0.74 -14.56 14.05
N PHE A 211 1.58 -15.09 14.94
CA PHE A 211 2.36 -14.31 15.89
C PHE A 211 3.68 -15.05 16.15
N VAL A 212 4.83 -14.44 15.85
CA VAL A 212 6.15 -15.05 16.08
C VAL A 212 7.04 -14.13 16.92
N LYS A 213 7.88 -14.69 17.79
CA LYS A 213 8.97 -13.99 18.48
C LYS A 213 10.31 -14.57 18.05
N ILE A 214 11.21 -13.73 17.55
CA ILE A 214 12.57 -14.08 17.13
C ILE A 214 13.52 -13.24 17.97
N GLY A 215 14.28 -13.88 18.86
CA GLY A 215 15.07 -13.16 19.87
C GLY A 215 14.16 -12.27 20.73
N GLU A 216 14.46 -10.97 20.76
CA GLU A 216 13.68 -9.97 21.48
C GLU A 216 12.60 -9.27 20.62
N THR A 217 12.43 -9.69 19.37
CA THR A 217 11.55 -9.02 18.39
C THR A 217 10.31 -9.85 18.08
N ILE A 218 9.14 -9.22 18.18
CA ILE A 218 7.87 -9.78 17.74
C ILE A 218 7.63 -9.45 16.27
N PHE A 219 7.08 -10.40 15.53
CA PHE A 219 6.55 -10.22 14.18
C PHE A 219 5.07 -10.59 14.17
N VAL A 220 4.23 -9.62 13.80
CA VAL A 220 2.78 -9.74 13.74
C VAL A 220 2.25 -8.82 12.64
N HIS A 221 1.22 -9.23 11.92
CA HIS A 221 0.77 -8.48 10.74
C HIS A 221 0.21 -7.08 11.08
N GLY A 222 -0.84 -7.00 11.89
CA GLY A 222 -1.46 -5.73 12.27
C GLY A 222 -0.78 -5.08 13.47
N GLY A 223 -0.86 -5.74 14.62
CA GLY A 223 -0.33 -5.24 15.88
C GLY A 223 -1.01 -5.85 17.10
N LEU A 224 -0.56 -5.48 18.30
CA LEU A 224 -1.09 -5.97 19.56
C LEU A 224 -1.80 -4.83 20.28
N SER A 225 -3.07 -5.02 20.68
CA SER A 225 -3.81 -4.02 21.45
C SER A 225 -3.58 -4.19 22.96
N PRO A 226 -3.76 -3.13 23.78
CA PRO A 226 -3.70 -3.25 25.23
C PRO A 226 -4.67 -4.31 25.77
N GLN A 227 -5.89 -4.35 25.22
CA GLN A 227 -6.91 -5.35 25.59
C GLN A 227 -6.44 -6.78 25.27
N PHE A 228 -5.81 -7.00 24.11
CA PHE A 228 -5.32 -8.32 23.73
C PHE A 228 -4.11 -8.74 24.58
N ALA A 229 -3.16 -7.83 24.81
CA ALA A 229 -2.01 -8.08 25.66
C ALA A 229 -2.42 -8.40 27.10
N GLY A 230 -3.33 -7.60 27.68
CA GLY A 230 -3.85 -7.81 29.04
C GLY A 230 -4.67 -9.09 29.22
N ALA A 231 -5.04 -9.80 28.15
CA ALA A 231 -5.68 -11.10 28.22
C ALA A 231 -4.70 -12.25 28.51
N ASN A 232 -3.39 -11.97 28.59
CA ASN A 232 -2.34 -12.90 28.97
C ASN A 232 -2.33 -14.21 28.16
N ILE A 233 -2.64 -14.12 26.86
CA ILE A 233 -2.61 -15.27 25.94
C ILE A 233 -1.18 -15.44 25.45
N SER A 234 -0.56 -16.60 25.72
CA SER A 234 0.83 -16.85 25.29
C SER A 234 0.95 -16.95 23.76
N ILE A 235 2.12 -16.62 23.20
CA ILE A 235 2.38 -16.72 21.74
C ILE A 235 2.05 -18.14 21.20
N PRO A 236 2.47 -19.25 21.83
CA PRO A 236 2.09 -20.58 21.37
C PRO A 236 0.58 -20.84 21.41
N GLU A 237 -0.12 -20.30 22.41
CA GLU A 237 -1.59 -20.43 22.52
C GLU A 237 -2.31 -19.68 21.40
N VAL A 238 -1.88 -18.45 21.07
CA VAL A 238 -2.43 -17.69 19.94
C VAL A 238 -2.31 -18.48 18.64
N ASN A 239 -1.14 -19.04 18.36
CA ASN A 239 -0.92 -19.82 17.15
C ASN A 239 -1.71 -21.12 17.12
N LYS A 240 -1.84 -21.81 18.25
CA LYS A 240 -2.68 -23.02 18.36
C LYS A 240 -4.16 -22.70 18.10
N ILE A 241 -4.66 -21.59 18.66
CA ILE A 241 -6.02 -21.09 18.39
C ILE A 241 -6.17 -20.81 16.90
N CYS A 242 -5.23 -20.07 16.31
CA CYS A 242 -5.22 -19.73 14.90
C CYS A 242 -5.28 -20.99 14.03
N GLN A 243 -4.33 -21.92 14.16
CA GLN A 243 -4.24 -23.14 13.34
C GLN A 243 -5.49 -24.02 13.45
N SER A 244 -6.18 -24.00 14.59
CA SER A 244 -7.41 -24.76 14.82
C SER A 244 -8.67 -24.09 14.23
N HIS A 245 -8.63 -22.79 13.95
CA HIS A 245 -9.82 -21.98 13.65
C HIS A 245 -9.74 -21.18 12.35
N ILE A 246 -8.55 -20.96 11.80
CA ILE A 246 -8.33 -20.19 10.58
C ILE A 246 -9.15 -20.77 9.42
N GLY A 247 -9.84 -19.88 8.71
CA GLY A 247 -10.78 -20.22 7.64
C GLY A 247 -12.19 -20.58 8.09
N LYS A 248 -12.54 -20.40 9.37
CA LYS A 248 -13.95 -20.33 9.80
C LYS A 248 -14.48 -18.92 9.57
N LYS A 249 -15.78 -18.81 9.29
CA LYS A 249 -16.45 -17.51 9.13
C LYS A 249 -16.44 -16.70 10.43
N ALA A 250 -16.49 -15.38 10.32
CA ALA A 250 -16.39 -14.46 11.44
C ALA A 250 -17.49 -14.66 12.49
N ASP A 251 -18.74 -14.87 12.07
CA ASP A 251 -19.88 -15.19 12.95
C ASP A 251 -19.59 -16.42 13.83
N VAL A 252 -19.12 -17.52 13.23
CA VAL A 252 -18.74 -18.75 13.93
C VAL A 252 -17.60 -18.53 14.93
N LEU A 253 -16.65 -17.65 14.61
CA LEU A 253 -15.55 -17.30 15.51
C LEU A 253 -16.01 -16.44 16.68
N GLN A 254 -16.97 -15.53 16.46
CA GLN A 254 -17.53 -14.67 17.50
C GLN A 254 -18.42 -15.46 18.46
N GLU A 255 -19.26 -16.38 17.95
CA GLU A 255 -20.12 -17.25 18.77
C GLU A 255 -19.33 -18.13 19.76
N LYS A 256 -18.09 -18.49 19.43
CA LYS A 256 -17.21 -19.24 20.33
C LYS A 256 -16.81 -18.46 21.59
N GLY A 257 -16.85 -17.13 21.55
CA GLY A 257 -16.45 -16.27 22.66
C GLY A 257 -15.00 -16.46 23.13
N GLY A 258 -14.70 -15.89 24.31
CA GLY A 258 -13.42 -16.05 25.00
C GLY A 258 -12.19 -15.71 24.15
N LYS A 259 -11.11 -16.47 24.32
CA LYS A 259 -9.83 -16.24 23.62
C LYS A 259 -9.95 -16.39 22.09
N VAL A 260 -10.85 -17.24 21.60
CA VAL A 260 -11.03 -17.44 20.15
C VAL A 260 -11.58 -16.18 19.50
N SER A 261 -12.63 -15.57 20.07
CA SER A 261 -13.19 -14.34 19.50
C SER A 261 -12.20 -13.17 19.57
N MET A 262 -11.38 -13.10 20.63
CA MET A 262 -10.36 -12.07 20.82
C MET A 262 -9.22 -12.16 19.79
N VAL A 263 -8.71 -13.36 19.50
CA VAL A 263 -7.63 -13.57 18.51
C VAL A 263 -8.05 -13.12 17.11
N PHE A 264 -9.32 -13.32 16.74
CA PHE A 264 -9.84 -12.95 15.42
C PHE A 264 -10.63 -11.63 15.42
N ALA A 265 -10.60 -10.86 16.51
CA ALA A 265 -11.25 -9.56 16.58
C ALA A 265 -10.49 -8.49 15.78
N LYS A 266 -11.16 -7.37 15.48
CA LYS A 266 -10.50 -6.18 14.90
C LYS A 266 -9.42 -5.57 15.81
N SER A 267 -9.51 -5.80 17.12
CA SER A 267 -8.50 -5.43 18.10
C SER A 267 -7.41 -6.51 18.28
N GLY A 268 -7.52 -7.63 17.57
CA GLY A 268 -6.58 -8.73 17.59
C GLY A 268 -5.39 -8.57 16.63
N PRO A 269 -4.47 -9.55 16.63
CA PRO A 269 -3.18 -9.51 15.94
C PRO A 269 -3.22 -9.13 14.45
N LEU A 270 -4.25 -9.57 13.73
CA LEU A 270 -4.34 -9.40 12.27
C LEU A 270 -4.78 -8.00 11.83
N TRP A 271 -5.50 -7.25 12.67
CA TRP A 271 -6.24 -6.05 12.23
C TRP A 271 -5.88 -4.78 12.99
N TYR A 272 -5.22 -4.91 14.14
CA TYR A 272 -5.04 -3.77 15.04
C TYR A 272 -4.06 -2.73 14.48
N ARG A 273 -4.49 -1.47 14.40
CA ARG A 273 -3.68 -0.34 13.89
C ARG A 273 -3.30 0.68 14.96
N GLY A 274 -3.62 0.43 16.24
CA GLY A 274 -3.47 1.45 17.29
C GLY A 274 -2.02 1.83 17.60
N LEU A 275 -1.05 0.98 17.22
CA LEU A 275 0.38 1.27 17.32
C LEU A 275 0.81 2.53 16.53
N PHE A 276 0.02 3.02 15.57
CA PHE A 276 0.44 4.13 14.71
C PHE A 276 0.05 5.52 15.24
N ASN A 277 -1.05 5.62 15.99
CA ASN A 277 -1.61 6.92 16.37
C ASN A 277 -2.54 6.91 17.59
N LYS A 278 -2.66 5.78 18.33
CA LYS A 278 -3.59 5.69 19.47
C LYS A 278 -2.92 5.46 20.82
N LEU A 279 -1.73 4.88 20.82
CA LEU A 279 -1.03 4.50 22.05
C LEU A 279 0.11 5.46 22.34
N SER A 280 0.43 5.59 23.62
CA SER A 280 1.67 6.18 24.13
C SER A 280 2.83 5.16 24.09
N SER A 281 4.08 5.65 24.19
CA SER A 281 5.25 4.78 24.31
C SER A 281 5.15 3.84 25.52
N ASP A 282 4.62 4.32 26.66
CA ASP A 282 4.45 3.52 27.88
C ASP A 282 3.47 2.35 27.68
N GLU A 283 2.34 2.60 27.00
CA GLU A 283 1.38 1.53 26.68
C GLU A 283 1.99 0.48 25.74
N VAL A 284 2.80 0.91 24.77
CA VAL A 284 3.52 -0.02 23.88
C VAL A 284 4.55 -0.82 24.66
N GLN A 285 5.29 -0.19 25.58
CA GLN A 285 6.24 -0.88 26.44
C GLN A 285 5.55 -1.94 27.32
N GLN A 286 4.38 -1.62 27.90
CA GLN A 286 3.59 -2.58 28.68
C GLN A 286 3.16 -3.79 27.84
N ILE A 287 2.69 -3.55 26.61
CA ILE A 287 2.32 -4.60 25.67
C ILE A 287 3.52 -5.52 25.37
N LEU A 288 4.69 -4.95 25.09
CA LEU A 288 5.88 -5.74 24.76
C LEU A 288 6.42 -6.51 25.98
N SER A 289 6.35 -5.91 27.16
CA SER A 289 6.76 -6.54 28.43
C SER A 289 5.97 -7.81 28.73
N GLN A 290 4.68 -7.84 28.36
CA GLN A 290 3.83 -9.03 28.51
C GLN A 290 4.38 -10.26 27.75
N TYR A 291 5.16 -10.04 26.70
CA TYR A 291 5.73 -11.08 25.86
C TYR A 291 7.26 -11.17 25.97
N ASP A 292 7.85 -10.47 26.95
CA ASP A 292 9.29 -10.38 27.13
C ASP A 292 10.01 -9.92 25.84
N ALA A 293 9.41 -8.97 25.13
CA ALA A 293 9.93 -8.43 23.89
C ALA A 293 10.42 -7.00 24.09
N ARG A 294 11.38 -6.57 23.26
CA ARG A 294 11.82 -5.18 23.18
C ARG A 294 11.24 -4.44 22.00
N ARG A 295 10.88 -5.16 20.94
CA ARG A 295 10.51 -4.59 19.65
C ARG A 295 9.36 -5.37 19.01
N VAL A 296 8.58 -4.72 18.17
CA VAL A 296 7.60 -5.34 17.28
C VAL A 296 7.72 -4.81 15.86
N VAL A 297 7.70 -5.71 14.88
CA VAL A 297 7.67 -5.41 13.45
C VAL A 297 6.28 -5.71 12.91
N VAL A 298 5.68 -4.73 12.23
CA VAL A 298 4.30 -4.81 11.72
C VAL A 298 4.18 -4.39 10.25
N GLY A 299 3.22 -5.02 9.58
CA GLY A 299 2.74 -4.67 8.24
C GLY A 299 1.43 -3.88 8.30
N HIS A 300 0.49 -4.22 7.42
CA HIS A 300 -0.94 -3.85 7.40
C HIS A 300 -1.28 -2.37 7.18
N THR A 301 -0.45 -1.47 7.73
CA THR A 301 -0.62 -0.02 7.67
C THR A 301 0.49 0.60 6.86
N ILE A 302 0.14 0.91 5.61
CA ILE A 302 1.00 1.58 4.65
C ILE A 302 1.61 2.83 5.25
N VAL A 303 2.95 2.89 5.25
CA VAL A 303 3.75 4.07 5.57
C VAL A 303 4.49 4.59 4.34
N ASP A 304 4.83 5.88 4.36
CA ASP A 304 5.58 6.50 3.27
C ASP A 304 7.03 6.01 3.21
N ASP A 305 7.62 5.58 4.32
CA ASP A 305 8.98 5.02 4.39
C ASP A 305 9.08 4.09 5.59
N ILE A 306 9.95 3.08 5.49
CA ILE A 306 10.23 2.18 6.61
C ILE A 306 10.83 3.00 7.75
N SER A 307 10.16 2.96 8.90
CA SER A 307 10.44 3.85 10.02
C SER A 307 10.06 3.22 11.35
N THR A 308 10.59 3.81 12.43
CA THR A 308 10.26 3.43 13.79
C THR A 308 9.23 4.34 14.44
N LEU A 309 8.45 3.82 15.39
CA LEU A 309 7.54 4.56 16.26
C LEU A 309 7.85 4.17 17.71
N HIS A 310 7.37 5.00 18.66
CA HIS A 310 7.48 4.74 20.11
C HIS A 310 8.91 4.42 20.52
N ASP A 311 9.83 5.36 20.29
CA ASP A 311 11.22 5.24 20.74
C ASP A 311 11.90 3.93 20.26
N GLU A 312 11.70 3.60 18.98
CA GLU A 312 12.24 2.39 18.33
C GLU A 312 11.64 1.06 18.78
N MET A 313 10.54 1.07 19.53
CA MET A 313 9.82 -0.15 19.92
C MET A 313 8.99 -0.75 18.77
N VAL A 314 8.52 0.06 17.82
CA VAL A 314 7.67 -0.40 16.70
C VAL A 314 8.34 -0.11 15.37
N TYR A 315 8.46 -1.12 14.51
CA TYR A 315 8.97 -1.01 13.14
C TYR A 315 7.82 -1.21 12.15
N ALA A 316 7.48 -0.16 11.41
CA ALA A 316 6.47 -0.21 10.37
C ALA A 316 7.12 -0.49 9.00
N ILE A 317 6.75 -1.61 8.36
CA ILE A 317 7.43 -2.09 7.15
C ILE A 317 6.51 -2.22 5.92
N ASP A 318 5.20 -2.00 6.06
CA ASP A 318 4.27 -1.95 4.92
C ASP A 318 4.46 -0.65 4.13
N VAL A 319 4.84 -0.78 2.87
CA VAL A 319 5.06 0.33 1.95
C VAL A 319 4.50 -0.01 0.57
N LYS A 320 4.25 1.02 -0.25
CA LYS A 320 3.82 0.83 -1.64
C LYS A 320 4.93 0.24 -2.52
N HIS A 321 5.12 -1.08 -2.49
CA HIS A 321 6.22 -1.78 -3.16
C HIS A 321 6.44 -1.36 -4.61
N SER A 322 5.39 -1.30 -5.43
CA SER A 322 5.51 -0.87 -6.84
C SER A 322 6.11 0.53 -6.99
N GLU A 323 5.70 1.49 -6.17
CA GLU A 323 6.25 2.85 -6.18
C GLU A 323 7.71 2.84 -5.69
N LYS A 324 8.02 2.05 -4.66
CA LYS A 324 9.38 1.94 -4.12
C LYS A 324 10.35 1.33 -5.13
N ILE A 325 9.96 0.26 -5.81
CA ILE A 325 10.75 -0.36 -6.87
C ILE A 325 10.98 0.62 -8.02
N LYS A 326 9.95 1.33 -8.47
CA LYS A 326 10.07 2.30 -9.57
C LYS A 326 11.06 3.42 -9.24
N ASN A 327 11.10 3.85 -7.98
CA ASN A 327 11.92 4.98 -7.52
C ASN A 327 13.21 4.57 -6.81
N ALA A 328 13.56 3.27 -6.77
CA ALA A 328 14.69 2.72 -6.03
C ALA A 328 14.75 3.14 -4.54
N GLN A 329 13.58 3.26 -3.93
CA GLN A 329 13.41 3.57 -2.51
C GLN A 329 13.37 2.28 -1.67
N TYR A 330 13.56 2.43 -0.35
CA TYR A 330 13.57 1.32 0.60
C TYR A 330 12.19 0.65 0.71
N ASN A 331 12.19 -0.67 0.79
CA ASN A 331 10.97 -1.47 0.77
C ASN A 331 11.04 -2.81 1.49
N ALA A 332 12.12 -3.05 2.23
CA ALA A 332 12.21 -4.16 3.17
C ALA A 332 13.10 -3.79 4.36
N LEU A 333 13.01 -4.60 5.42
CA LEU A 333 13.82 -4.51 6.61
C LEU A 333 14.88 -5.62 6.57
N PHE A 334 16.11 -5.28 6.94
CA PHE A 334 17.23 -6.20 7.05
C PHE A 334 17.83 -6.08 8.44
N MET A 335 18.23 -7.20 9.03
CA MET A 335 18.93 -7.25 10.30
C MET A 335 20.28 -7.93 10.10
N GLU A 336 21.33 -7.36 10.69
CA GLU A 336 22.65 -7.97 10.83
C GLU A 336 23.09 -7.81 12.28
N ASP A 337 23.39 -8.91 12.95
CA ASP A 337 23.90 -8.95 14.33
C ASP A 337 23.09 -8.05 15.30
N GLY A 338 21.77 -8.21 15.25
CA GLY A 338 20.79 -7.51 16.10
C GLY A 338 20.43 -6.08 15.66
N GLN A 339 21.14 -5.51 14.68
CA GLN A 339 20.91 -4.15 14.18
C GLN A 339 20.01 -4.13 12.93
N PHE A 340 18.97 -3.31 12.94
CA PHE A 340 18.04 -3.14 11.82
C PHE A 340 18.44 -2.03 10.84
N PHE A 341 18.26 -2.32 9.55
CA PHE A 341 18.45 -1.43 8.42
C PHE A 341 17.24 -1.52 7.50
N LYS A 342 16.87 -0.41 6.86
CA LYS A 342 15.96 -0.46 5.71
C LYS A 342 16.78 -0.66 4.44
N VAL A 343 16.25 -1.46 3.52
CA VAL A 343 16.92 -1.84 2.28
C VAL A 343 16.01 -1.64 1.07
N ASN A 344 16.60 -1.31 -0.08
CA ASN A 344 15.89 -1.25 -1.35
C ASN A 344 16.19 -2.50 -2.19
N TYR A 345 15.54 -2.61 -3.35
CA TYR A 345 15.72 -3.74 -4.26
C TYR A 345 17.12 -3.87 -4.88
N ARG A 346 18.03 -2.91 -4.67
CA ARG A 346 19.40 -2.96 -5.18
C ARG A 346 20.40 -3.38 -4.10
N GLY A 347 19.93 -3.76 -2.91
CA GLY A 347 20.79 -4.10 -1.77
C GLY A 347 21.35 -2.88 -1.03
N LYS A 348 20.91 -1.65 -1.37
CA LYS A 348 21.36 -0.46 -0.65
C LYS A 348 20.71 -0.41 0.72
N ARG A 349 21.53 -0.32 1.77
CA ARG A 349 21.11 -0.23 3.17
C ARG A 349 21.14 1.21 3.68
N ALA A 350 20.27 1.52 4.62
CA ALA A 350 20.31 2.73 5.44
C ALA A 350 19.75 2.45 6.84
N ALA A 351 20.13 3.27 7.82
CA ALA A 351 19.53 3.22 9.15
C ALA A 351 18.00 3.42 9.06
N VAL A 352 17.27 2.70 9.91
CA VAL A 352 15.84 2.97 10.12
C VAL A 352 15.75 4.20 11.01
N ALA A 353 15.04 5.23 10.55
CA ALA A 353 14.85 6.45 11.32
C ALA A 353 13.45 6.48 11.94
N PRO A 354 13.24 7.18 13.06
CA PRO A 354 11.91 7.47 13.56
C PRO A 354 11.03 8.06 12.48
N ALA A 355 9.77 7.64 12.46
CA ALA A 355 8.77 8.24 11.61
C ALA A 355 8.76 9.73 11.94
N ARG A 356 8.82 10.57 10.90
CA ARG A 356 8.66 12.01 11.10
C ARG A 356 7.33 12.19 11.80
N LYS A 357 7.33 12.79 13.01
CA LYS A 357 6.10 13.14 13.72
C LYS A 357 5.13 13.70 12.70
N ALA A 358 3.96 13.07 12.56
CA ALA A 358 2.85 13.73 11.90
C ALA A 358 2.75 15.11 12.56
N SER A 359 2.73 16.17 11.75
CA SER A 359 2.73 17.51 12.31
C SER A 359 1.59 17.61 13.34
N GLU A 360 1.93 18.02 14.56
CA GLU A 360 1.01 18.08 15.70
C GLU A 360 -0.20 18.99 15.43
N ASP A 361 -0.13 19.78 14.35
CA ASP A 361 -1.20 20.63 13.81
C ASP A 361 -2.32 19.87 13.06
N GLY A 362 -2.27 18.53 12.99
CA GLY A 362 -3.29 17.72 12.30
C GLY A 362 -3.27 17.80 10.77
N SER A 363 -2.21 18.36 10.17
CA SER A 363 -2.09 18.53 8.71
C SER A 363 -2.29 17.25 7.91
N GLY A 364 -1.77 16.12 8.40
CA GLY A 364 -1.92 14.84 7.70
C GLY A 364 -3.39 14.46 7.52
N ILE A 365 -4.22 14.73 8.54
CA ILE A 365 -5.65 14.44 8.53
C ILE A 365 -6.35 15.31 7.49
N VAL A 366 -6.16 16.64 7.55
CA VAL A 366 -6.87 17.56 6.65
C VAL A 366 -6.38 17.47 5.20
N LEU A 367 -5.07 17.30 4.97
CA LEU A 367 -4.53 17.16 3.62
C LEU A 367 -4.99 15.84 3.00
N ASN A 368 -4.97 14.74 3.75
CA ASN A 368 -5.58 13.50 3.27
C ASN A 368 -7.07 13.72 3.03
N ALA A 369 -7.83 14.32 3.95
CA ALA A 369 -9.25 14.59 3.75
C ALA A 369 -9.55 15.38 2.47
N ILE A 370 -8.68 16.31 2.04
CA ILE A 370 -8.78 17.02 0.77
C ILE A 370 -8.55 16.07 -0.41
N ILE A 371 -7.47 15.29 -0.40
CA ILE A 371 -7.20 14.29 -1.45
C ILE A 371 -8.26 13.20 -1.42
N GLU A 372 -8.91 12.97 -0.27
CA GLU A 372 -9.98 12.01 0.07
C GLU A 372 -11.39 12.65 -0.06
N HIS A 373 -11.52 13.92 -0.48
CA HIS A 373 -12.79 14.66 -0.70
C HIS A 373 -13.82 14.23 0.35
N LYS A 374 -13.38 14.27 1.61
CA LYS A 374 -14.19 13.99 2.79
C LYS A 374 -14.52 15.35 3.42
N PRO A 375 -15.53 16.07 2.93
CA PRO A 375 -15.86 17.42 3.42
C PRO A 375 -16.14 17.42 4.92
N ASN A 376 -16.73 16.35 5.45
CA ASN A 376 -17.02 16.22 6.89
C ASN A 376 -15.77 16.24 7.77
N ILE A 377 -14.65 15.66 7.30
CA ILE A 377 -13.39 15.69 8.07
C ILE A 377 -12.79 17.09 8.04
N ILE A 378 -12.87 17.79 6.90
CA ILE A 378 -12.38 19.18 6.77
C ILE A 378 -13.20 20.11 7.67
N ARG A 379 -14.54 20.00 7.65
CA ARG A 379 -15.42 20.79 8.54
C ARG A 379 -15.10 20.54 10.00
N ARG A 380 -14.93 19.28 10.39
CA ARG A 380 -14.57 18.92 11.75
C ARG A 380 -13.20 19.51 12.14
N PHE A 381 -12.21 19.39 11.27
CA PHE A 381 -10.87 19.95 11.48
C PHE A 381 -10.93 21.47 11.71
N LEU A 382 -11.67 22.21 10.89
CA LEU A 382 -11.83 23.66 11.08
C LEU A 382 -12.60 23.99 12.37
N LYS A 383 -13.62 23.20 12.71
CA LYS A 383 -14.38 23.34 13.97
C LYS A 383 -13.55 23.07 15.22
N GLU A 384 -12.53 22.21 15.13
CA GLU A 384 -11.56 21.93 16.20
C GLU A 384 -10.56 23.08 16.42
N GLY A 385 -10.69 24.20 15.71
CA GLY A 385 -9.97 25.45 15.95
C GLY A 385 -8.85 25.75 14.96
N HIS A 386 -8.55 24.81 14.06
CA HIS A 386 -7.56 24.98 13.00
C HIS A 386 -8.01 26.05 11.98
N LYS A 387 -7.11 26.97 11.60
CA LYS A 387 -7.47 28.11 10.73
C LYS A 387 -7.40 27.74 9.26
N VAL A 388 -8.45 28.05 8.50
CA VAL A 388 -8.54 27.73 7.06
C VAL A 388 -7.40 28.34 6.22
N ASN A 389 -6.84 29.48 6.67
CA ASN A 389 -5.80 30.24 5.98
C ASN A 389 -4.37 29.95 6.48
N ASP A 390 -4.21 29.03 7.42
CA ASP A 390 -2.88 28.60 7.86
C ASP A 390 -2.22 27.67 6.83
N SER A 391 -0.90 27.54 6.95
CA SER A 391 -0.12 26.63 6.15
C SER A 391 0.13 25.32 6.90
N TYR A 392 -0.18 24.19 6.25
CA TYR A 392 -0.17 22.86 6.85
C TYR A 392 0.96 21.98 6.30
N SER A 393 1.49 21.11 7.15
CA SER A 393 2.64 20.21 6.94
C SER A 393 3.98 20.94 6.84
N ALA A 394 5.08 20.17 6.86
CA ALA A 394 6.43 20.70 6.62
C ALA A 394 6.60 21.41 5.27
N LYS A 395 5.70 21.15 4.31
CA LYS A 395 5.68 21.83 2.99
C LYS A 395 4.85 23.12 2.98
N LYS A 396 4.24 23.51 4.10
CA LYS A 396 3.44 24.74 4.27
C LYS A 396 2.33 24.90 3.22
N TYR A 397 1.50 23.87 3.07
CA TYR A 397 0.35 23.90 2.17
C TYR A 397 -0.81 24.74 2.71
N LEU A 398 -1.21 25.80 1.99
CA LEU A 398 -2.54 26.40 2.15
C LEU A 398 -3.61 25.41 1.64
N LEU A 399 -4.66 25.18 2.43
CA LEU A 399 -5.69 24.17 2.13
C LEU A 399 -6.37 24.44 0.78
N LEU A 400 -6.72 25.70 0.50
CA LEU A 400 -7.38 26.09 -0.76
C LEU A 400 -6.52 25.75 -1.97
N HIS A 401 -5.24 26.13 -1.96
CA HIS A 401 -4.31 25.84 -3.07
C HIS A 401 -4.11 24.32 -3.26
N PHE A 402 -4.05 23.58 -2.16
CA PHE A 402 -3.91 22.13 -2.19
C PHE A 402 -5.17 21.46 -2.78
N ALA A 403 -6.36 21.93 -2.42
CA ALA A 403 -7.62 21.46 -2.99
C ALA A 403 -7.73 21.73 -4.49
N ILE A 404 -7.34 22.94 -4.94
CA ILE A 404 -7.32 23.31 -6.37
C ILE A 404 -6.40 22.38 -7.17
N LYS A 405 -5.20 22.11 -6.65
CA LYS A 405 -4.24 21.20 -7.29
C LYS A 405 -4.79 19.78 -7.44
N ASN A 406 -5.49 19.27 -6.42
CA ASN A 406 -6.10 17.94 -6.42
C ASN A 406 -7.42 17.87 -7.20
N GLY A 407 -7.96 19.02 -7.65
CA GLY A 407 -8.98 19.09 -8.69
C GLY A 407 -10.40 18.76 -8.23
N ASN A 408 -10.72 18.92 -6.95
CA ASN A 408 -12.08 18.78 -6.46
C ASN A 408 -12.72 20.14 -6.19
N SER A 409 -13.71 20.49 -7.02
CA SER A 409 -14.42 21.77 -6.91
C SER A 409 -15.31 21.87 -5.66
N GLU A 410 -15.86 20.76 -5.16
CA GLU A 410 -16.72 20.75 -3.95
C GLU A 410 -15.92 21.12 -2.68
N ILE A 411 -14.71 20.61 -2.54
CA ILE A 411 -13.80 20.95 -1.44
C ILE A 411 -13.27 22.37 -1.59
N VAL A 412 -13.03 22.83 -2.82
CA VAL A 412 -12.66 24.23 -3.06
C VAL A 412 -13.80 25.15 -2.63
N GLU A 413 -15.04 24.85 -3.03
CA GLU A 413 -16.23 25.60 -2.62
C GLU A 413 -16.40 25.60 -1.11
N LEU A 414 -16.30 24.43 -0.47
CA LEU A 414 -16.31 24.29 0.99
C LEU A 414 -15.28 25.21 1.66
N LEU A 415 -14.01 25.15 1.23
CA LEU A 415 -12.96 25.94 1.86
C LEU A 415 -13.21 27.45 1.70
N LEU A 416 -13.73 27.88 0.54
CA LEU A 416 -14.12 29.26 0.30
C LEU A 416 -15.31 29.68 1.18
N ASP A 417 -16.28 28.80 1.40
CA ASP A 417 -17.41 29.04 2.32
C ASP A 417 -16.96 29.14 3.78
N GLU A 418 -15.94 28.38 4.15
CA GLU A 418 -15.33 28.42 5.49
C GLU A 418 -14.30 29.58 5.63
N GLY A 419 -14.26 30.51 4.67
CA GLY A 419 -13.48 31.75 4.75
C GLY A 419 -12.03 31.65 4.25
N ALA A 420 -11.71 30.65 3.41
CA ALA A 420 -10.41 30.60 2.75
C ALA A 420 -10.19 31.84 1.88
N ASP A 421 -9.05 32.51 2.07
CA ASP A 421 -8.66 33.70 1.32
C ASP A 421 -7.98 33.28 0.00
N PRO A 422 -8.63 33.53 -1.16
CA PRO A 422 -8.10 33.18 -2.48
C PRO A 422 -6.94 34.07 -2.94
N ASP A 423 -6.72 35.21 -2.27
CA ASP A 423 -5.70 36.20 -2.62
C ASP A 423 -4.34 35.90 -1.95
N LEU A 424 -4.30 34.96 -1.00
CA LEU A 424 -3.06 34.43 -0.44
C LEU A 424 -2.19 33.75 -1.51
N PHE A 425 -0.87 33.82 -1.34
CA PHE A 425 0.08 33.24 -2.27
C PHE A 425 0.64 31.89 -1.78
N GLN A 426 0.55 30.86 -2.62
CA GLN A 426 1.31 29.62 -2.50
C GLN A 426 2.32 29.49 -3.63
N ASP A 427 3.59 29.24 -3.32
CA ASP A 427 4.69 29.21 -4.30
C ASP A 427 4.68 30.43 -5.26
N GLY A 428 4.36 31.61 -4.71
CA GLY A 428 4.22 32.86 -5.47
C GLY A 428 3.06 32.86 -6.48
N LYS A 429 1.97 32.14 -6.23
CA LYS A 429 0.74 32.15 -7.03
C LYS A 429 -0.49 32.28 -6.13
N SER A 430 -1.46 33.12 -6.50
CA SER A 430 -2.77 33.14 -5.87
C SER A 430 -3.61 31.92 -6.28
N ALA A 431 -4.77 31.71 -5.64
CA ALA A 431 -5.67 30.60 -5.96
C ALA A 431 -6.08 30.61 -7.45
N LEU A 432 -6.39 31.80 -7.98
CA LEU A 432 -6.76 31.99 -9.38
C LEU A 432 -5.62 31.61 -10.34
N MET A 433 -4.38 32.01 -10.03
CA MET A 433 -3.20 31.62 -10.82
C MET A 433 -2.95 30.10 -10.76
N TYR A 434 -3.16 29.48 -9.59
CA TYR A 434 -3.01 28.03 -9.40
C TYR A 434 -4.05 27.25 -10.21
N ALA A 435 -5.31 27.69 -10.19
CA ALA A 435 -6.41 27.08 -10.95
C ALA A 435 -6.14 27.10 -12.46
N ILE A 436 -5.65 28.22 -12.99
CA ILE A 436 -5.28 28.36 -14.41
C ILE A 436 -4.10 27.44 -14.77
N LYS A 437 -3.03 27.45 -13.97
CA LYS A 437 -1.86 26.58 -14.19
C LYS A 437 -2.25 25.10 -14.26
N HIS A 438 -3.21 24.68 -13.42
CA HIS A 438 -3.71 23.30 -13.36
C HIS A 438 -4.94 23.04 -14.25
N LYS A 439 -5.32 24.01 -15.11
CA LYS A 439 -6.43 23.92 -16.08
C LYS A 439 -7.77 23.55 -15.45
N LYS A 440 -8.08 24.14 -14.30
CA LYS A 440 -9.32 23.89 -13.55
C LYS A 440 -10.38 24.95 -13.87
N GLU A 441 -10.97 24.88 -15.06
CA GLU A 441 -11.90 25.92 -15.56
C GLU A 441 -13.08 26.18 -14.61
N LYS A 442 -13.74 25.14 -14.10
CA LYS A 442 -14.84 25.26 -13.12
C LYS A 442 -14.42 26.01 -11.84
N VAL A 443 -13.18 25.82 -11.40
CA VAL A 443 -12.64 26.53 -10.23
C VAL A 443 -12.31 27.98 -10.57
N VAL A 444 -11.82 28.27 -11.78
CA VAL A 444 -11.61 29.65 -12.23
C VAL A 444 -12.93 30.41 -12.24
N GLU A 445 -13.99 29.82 -12.80
CA GLU A 445 -15.34 30.41 -12.80
C GLU A 445 -15.84 30.68 -11.38
N MET A 446 -15.74 29.68 -10.51
CA MET A 446 -16.12 29.80 -9.10
C MET A 446 -15.38 30.93 -8.36
N LEU A 447 -14.07 31.05 -8.57
CA LEU A 447 -13.27 32.12 -7.96
C LEU A 447 -13.68 33.50 -8.50
N LEU A 448 -13.84 33.65 -9.82
CA LEU A 448 -14.25 34.93 -10.42
C LEU A 448 -15.63 35.38 -9.93
N ASN A 449 -16.55 34.44 -9.68
CA ASN A 449 -17.87 34.73 -9.11
C ASN A 449 -17.84 35.15 -7.63
N ARG A 450 -16.69 35.02 -6.94
CA ARG A 450 -16.51 35.45 -5.53
C ARG A 450 -15.72 36.76 -5.39
N SER A 451 -15.73 37.60 -6.42
CA SER A 451 -15.11 38.95 -6.41
C SER A 451 -13.62 38.96 -6.05
N VAL A 452 -12.87 37.91 -6.44
CA VAL A 452 -11.42 37.84 -6.22
C VAL A 452 -10.67 38.94 -6.97
N ASN A 453 -9.52 39.36 -6.47
CA ASN A 453 -8.70 40.36 -7.16
C ASN A 453 -7.99 39.74 -8.37
N VAL A 454 -8.66 39.80 -9.53
CA VAL A 454 -8.16 39.29 -10.82
C VAL A 454 -6.81 39.89 -11.25
N ASN A 455 -6.48 41.07 -10.72
CA ASN A 455 -5.30 41.86 -11.07
C ASN A 455 -4.14 41.71 -10.07
N LEU A 456 -4.23 40.78 -9.12
CA LEU A 456 -3.14 40.47 -8.18
C LEU A 456 -1.84 40.18 -8.91
N ARG A 457 -0.76 40.76 -8.39
CA ARG A 457 0.60 40.58 -8.91
C ARG A 457 1.42 39.74 -7.94
N ASN A 458 2.06 38.70 -8.44
CA ASN A 458 3.04 37.97 -7.65
C ASN A 458 4.40 38.69 -7.59
N HIS A 459 5.39 38.10 -6.93
CA HIS A 459 6.76 38.64 -6.82
C HIS A 459 7.47 38.90 -8.17
N ARG A 460 7.00 38.33 -9.28
CA ARG A 460 7.49 38.58 -10.65
C ARG A 460 6.63 39.61 -11.38
N GLN A 461 5.76 40.32 -10.67
CA GLN A 461 4.76 41.23 -11.22
C GLN A 461 3.75 40.56 -12.18
N GLN A 462 3.61 39.23 -12.13
CA GLN A 462 2.73 38.46 -13.02
C GLN A 462 1.32 38.34 -12.43
N THR A 463 0.31 38.62 -13.25
CA THR A 463 -1.13 38.47 -12.94
C THR A 463 -1.70 37.13 -13.42
N ALA A 464 -2.95 36.83 -13.09
CA ALA A 464 -3.67 35.66 -13.62
C ALA A 464 -3.66 35.60 -15.16
N LEU A 465 -3.69 36.77 -15.83
CA LEU A 465 -3.64 36.86 -17.29
C LEU A 465 -2.31 36.35 -17.88
N TYR A 466 -1.18 36.49 -17.19
CA TYR A 466 0.10 35.88 -17.60
C TYR A 466 0.07 34.35 -17.52
N TYR A 467 -0.57 33.81 -16.48
CA TYR A 467 -0.74 32.37 -16.35
C TYR A 467 -1.67 31.83 -17.44
N ALA A 468 -2.72 32.57 -17.81
CA ALA A 468 -3.60 32.21 -18.93
C ALA A 468 -2.86 32.28 -20.27
N ALA A 469 -2.02 33.30 -20.47
CA ALA A 469 -1.15 33.44 -21.64
C ALA A 469 -0.24 32.21 -21.86
N LYS A 470 0.26 31.59 -20.78
CA LYS A 470 1.15 30.43 -20.87
C LYS A 470 0.44 29.06 -20.83
N TYR A 471 -0.52 28.89 -19.93
CA TYR A 471 -1.11 27.57 -19.63
C TYR A 471 -2.58 27.45 -20.03
N GLY A 472 -3.26 28.59 -20.25
CA GLY A 472 -4.68 28.66 -20.54
C GLY A 472 -5.02 28.63 -22.04
N ASN A 473 -6.29 28.85 -22.31
CA ASN A 473 -6.90 28.92 -23.64
C ASN A 473 -7.65 30.25 -23.81
N GLU A 474 -8.20 30.48 -25.00
CA GLU A 474 -8.96 31.71 -25.31
C GLU A 474 -10.15 31.92 -24.37
N ARG A 475 -10.82 30.83 -23.95
CA ARG A 475 -11.93 30.90 -23.00
C ARG A 475 -11.50 31.44 -21.64
N LEU A 476 -10.43 30.91 -21.05
CA LEU A 476 -9.91 31.38 -19.77
C LEU A 476 -9.44 32.84 -19.84
N VAL A 477 -8.83 33.25 -20.95
CA VAL A 477 -8.48 34.66 -21.18
C VAL A 477 -9.74 35.51 -21.23
N GLN A 478 -10.76 35.10 -21.99
CA GLN A 478 -12.01 35.84 -22.09
C GLN A 478 -12.69 35.99 -20.72
N MET A 479 -12.78 34.91 -19.94
CA MET A 479 -13.32 34.96 -18.57
C MET A 479 -12.58 35.96 -17.69
N LEU A 480 -11.24 36.00 -17.75
CA LEU A 480 -10.46 36.97 -16.97
C LEU A 480 -10.71 38.41 -17.42
N LEU A 481 -10.80 38.65 -18.74
CA LEU A 481 -11.08 39.98 -19.28
C LEU A 481 -12.48 40.46 -18.90
N ASP A 482 -13.47 39.59 -18.98
CA ASP A 482 -14.86 39.88 -18.57
C ASP A 482 -14.95 40.18 -17.07
N ALA A 483 -14.08 39.55 -16.26
CA ALA A 483 -13.91 39.85 -14.85
C ALA A 483 -13.02 41.08 -14.55
N GLY A 484 -12.61 41.85 -15.56
CA GLY A 484 -11.86 43.09 -15.40
C GLY A 484 -10.34 42.95 -15.30
N ALA A 485 -9.75 41.88 -15.84
CA ALA A 485 -8.30 41.75 -15.94
C ALA A 485 -7.70 42.84 -16.84
N LYS A 486 -6.70 43.55 -16.32
CA LYS A 486 -5.95 44.56 -17.06
C LYS A 486 -5.02 43.89 -18.05
N ILE A 487 -5.09 44.31 -19.31
CA ILE A 487 -4.25 43.82 -20.41
C ILE A 487 -2.91 44.52 -20.42
N ASP A 488 -2.90 45.83 -20.20
CA ASP A 488 -1.70 46.66 -20.15
C ASP A 488 -1.01 46.54 -18.78
N VAL A 489 -0.45 45.36 -18.54
CA VAL A 489 0.34 45.04 -17.35
C VAL A 489 1.67 44.48 -17.80
N HIS A 490 2.75 44.76 -17.07
CA HIS A 490 4.08 44.27 -17.40
C HIS A 490 4.64 43.45 -16.25
N ASP A 491 5.23 42.29 -16.56
CA ASP A 491 5.97 41.48 -15.59
C ASP A 491 7.32 42.12 -15.24
N GLN A 492 8.08 41.52 -14.33
CA GLN A 492 9.37 42.05 -13.89
C GLN A 492 10.40 42.15 -15.02
N SER A 493 10.23 41.42 -16.12
CA SER A 493 11.08 41.51 -17.33
C SER A 493 10.56 42.53 -18.34
N GLY A 494 9.50 43.27 -18.02
CA GLY A 494 8.89 44.24 -18.92
C GLY A 494 8.10 43.61 -20.08
N LEU A 495 7.78 42.31 -20.01
CA LEU A 495 6.95 41.67 -21.04
C LEU A 495 5.47 41.89 -20.74
N SER A 496 4.63 42.13 -21.75
CA SER A 496 3.16 42.12 -21.62
C SER A 496 2.58 40.69 -21.67
N PRO A 497 1.31 40.44 -21.29
CA PRO A 497 0.69 39.12 -21.42
C PRO A 497 0.67 38.62 -22.87
N PHE A 498 0.50 39.52 -23.85
CA PHE A 498 0.60 39.17 -25.27
C PHE A 498 2.01 38.69 -25.64
N GLN A 499 3.04 39.47 -25.29
CA GLN A 499 4.43 39.10 -25.55
C GLN A 499 4.81 37.79 -24.83
N PHE A 500 4.26 37.57 -23.63
CA PHE A 500 4.45 36.33 -22.89
C PHE A 500 3.77 35.13 -23.56
N ALA A 501 2.56 35.29 -24.12
CA ALA A 501 1.89 34.26 -24.92
C ALA A 501 2.71 33.88 -26.17
N VAL A 502 3.25 34.89 -26.88
CA VAL A 502 4.13 34.68 -28.04
C VAL A 502 5.39 33.91 -27.63
N LYS A 503 6.06 34.33 -26.55
CA LYS A 503 7.25 33.65 -26.02
C LYS A 503 7.00 32.19 -25.66
N ASN A 504 5.82 31.86 -25.16
CA ASN A 504 5.41 30.49 -24.83
C ASN A 504 4.70 29.76 -25.98
N ARG A 505 4.67 30.34 -27.19
CA ARG A 505 4.05 29.77 -28.41
C ARG A 505 2.57 29.45 -28.28
N ASN A 506 1.83 30.16 -27.42
CA ASN A 506 0.38 30.04 -27.31
C ASN A 506 -0.31 30.95 -28.34
N VAL A 507 -0.29 30.53 -29.60
CA VAL A 507 -0.74 31.33 -30.75
C VAL A 507 -2.20 31.78 -30.64
N PRO A 508 -3.18 30.94 -30.24
CA PRO A 508 -4.57 31.36 -30.10
C PRO A 508 -4.73 32.51 -29.10
N VAL A 509 -4.15 32.36 -27.90
CA VAL A 509 -4.20 33.39 -26.86
C VAL A 509 -3.45 34.66 -27.28
N ALA A 510 -2.31 34.54 -27.95
CA ALA A 510 -1.57 35.70 -28.45
C ALA A 510 -2.40 36.51 -29.46
N LYS A 511 -3.10 35.84 -30.38
CA LYS A 511 -4.00 36.52 -31.33
C LYS A 511 -5.13 37.26 -30.61
N LEU A 512 -5.77 36.60 -29.64
CA LEU A 512 -6.85 37.19 -28.85
C LEU A 512 -6.38 38.42 -28.07
N LEU A 513 -5.26 38.33 -27.35
CA LEU A 513 -4.72 39.44 -26.55
C LEU A 513 -4.31 40.62 -27.44
N LYS A 514 -3.66 40.38 -28.57
CA LYS A 514 -3.29 41.43 -29.54
C LYS A 514 -4.51 42.17 -30.12
N ALA A 515 -5.61 41.45 -30.34
CA ALA A 515 -6.85 42.07 -30.82
C ALA A 515 -7.48 42.98 -29.76
N ARG A 516 -7.28 42.66 -28.48
CA ARG A 516 -7.82 43.41 -27.33
C ARG A 516 -6.93 44.59 -26.89
N GLU A 517 -5.61 44.56 -27.15
CA GLU A 517 -4.70 45.71 -26.93
C GLU A 517 -4.99 46.91 -27.86
N ARG A 518 -5.74 46.71 -28.95
CA ARG A 518 -6.03 47.73 -29.97
C ARG A 518 -7.36 48.47 -29.78
N LYS A 519 -8.14 48.09 -28.77
CA LYS A 519 -9.41 48.71 -28.38
C LYS A 519 -9.21 49.39 -27.04
#